data_AF-A0A6V7HXR1-F1
#
_entry.id   AF-A0A6V7HXR1-F1
#
_cell.length_a   1.000
_cell.length_b   1.000
_cell.length_c   1.000
_cell.angle_alpha   90.00
_cell.angle_beta   90.00
_cell.angle_gamma   90.00
#
_symmetry.space_group_name_H-M   'P 1'
#
loop_
_entity.id
_entity.type
_entity.pdbx_description
1 polymer ?
#
loop_
_entity_poly.entity_id
_entity_poly.type
_entity_poly.pdbx_seq_one_letter_code
_entity_poly.pdbx_strand_id
1 'polypeptide(L)'
;YTPTKYYPQIVMAKVDAFLDSLINYDKENIHPEVIKAIQPYLKDSEFEPEFVRSKSAAAAGLCAWVINIIKFYEVFCDVEPKRKALAQANAELAAAQEKLSVIKKKVS
;
A
#
# COMPACT_ATOMS: atom_id res chain seq x y z
N TYR A 1 -6.05 31.00 -20.10
CA TYR A 1 -5.03 30.00 -20.47
C TYR A 1 -5.00 28.95 -19.38
N THR A 2 -5.50 27.75 -19.60
CA THR A 2 -5.67 26.74 -18.53
C THR A 2 -4.36 25.97 -18.28
N PRO A 3 -3.81 26.00 -17.05
CA PRO A 3 -2.57 25.28 -16.69
C PRO A 3 -2.61 23.76 -16.88
N THR A 4 -3.81 23.18 -17.02
CA THR A 4 -4.02 21.73 -17.04
C THR A 4 -3.58 21.05 -18.34
N LYS A 5 -3.50 21.76 -19.47
CA LYS A 5 -3.17 21.16 -20.78
C LYS A 5 -1.72 20.62 -20.85
N TYR A 6 -0.80 21.23 -20.11
CA TYR A 6 0.63 20.90 -20.16
C TYR A 6 1.12 20.11 -18.93
N TYR A 7 0.27 19.91 -17.92
CA TYR A 7 0.63 19.26 -16.67
C TYR A 7 1.20 17.84 -16.84
N PRO A 8 0.62 16.95 -17.68
CA PRO A 8 1.19 15.63 -17.92
C PRO A 8 2.60 15.71 -18.51
N GLN A 9 2.82 16.66 -19.43
CA GLN A 9 4.11 16.89 -20.09
C GLN A 9 5.19 17.30 -19.08
N ILE A 10 4.83 18.19 -18.14
CA ILE A 10 5.74 18.75 -17.13
C ILE A 10 6.11 17.70 -16.08
N VAL A 11 5.14 16.89 -15.64
CA VAL A 11 5.38 15.78 -14.71
C VAL A 11 6.27 14.73 -15.37
N MET A 12 6.01 14.39 -16.64
CA MET A 12 6.82 13.43 -17.40
C MET A 12 8.17 14.00 -17.87
N ALA A 13 8.37 15.32 -17.86
CA ALA A 13 9.66 15.94 -18.19
C ALA A 13 10.71 15.73 -17.09
N LYS A 14 10.29 15.37 -15.86
CA LYS A 14 11.17 15.02 -14.74
C LYS A 14 10.96 13.57 -14.33
N VAL A 15 11.31 12.65 -15.23
CA VAL A 15 11.12 11.21 -15.05
C VAL A 15 11.70 10.72 -13.73
N ASP A 16 12.90 11.20 -13.33
CA ASP A 16 13.53 10.77 -12.07
C ASP A 16 12.70 11.14 -10.84
N ALA A 17 12.19 12.38 -10.77
CA ALA A 17 11.35 12.83 -9.67
C ALA A 17 10.00 12.10 -9.64
N PHE A 18 9.46 11.74 -10.81
CA PHE A 18 8.25 10.94 -10.91
C PHE A 18 8.51 9.51 -10.40
N LEU A 19 9.60 8.86 -10.82
CA LEU A 19 9.97 7.54 -10.33
C LEU A 19 10.21 7.52 -8.81
N ASP A 20 10.92 8.52 -8.28
CA ASP A 20 11.12 8.68 -6.84
C ASP A 20 9.79 8.82 -6.08
N SER A 21 8.81 9.53 -6.65
CA SER A 21 7.49 9.66 -6.04
C SER A 21 6.73 8.33 -5.99
N LEU A 22 6.92 7.45 -6.98
CA LEU A 22 6.32 6.11 -7.00
C LEU A 22 6.99 5.17 -6.00
N ILE A 23 8.32 5.27 -5.86
CA ILE A 23 9.11 4.46 -4.92
C ILE A 23 8.75 4.82 -3.47
N ASN A 24 8.61 6.11 -3.20
CA ASN A 24 8.32 6.63 -1.86
C ASN A 24 6.83 6.82 -1.57
N TYR A 25 5.95 6.31 -2.43
CA TYR A 25 4.51 6.45 -2.26
C TYR A 25 4.04 5.77 -0.97
N ASP A 26 3.25 6.49 -0.16
CA ASP A 26 2.65 5.96 1.06
C ASP A 26 1.47 5.02 0.74
N LYS A 27 1.83 3.77 0.46
CA LYS A 27 0.91 2.67 0.17
C LYS A 27 0.14 2.16 1.40
N GLU A 28 0.48 2.62 2.61
CA GLU A 28 -0.20 2.22 3.85
C GLU A 28 -1.34 3.18 4.21
N ASN A 29 -1.28 4.44 3.73
CA ASN A 29 -2.28 5.48 4.01
C ASN A 29 -2.90 6.05 2.73
N ILE A 30 -3.66 5.23 2.00
CA ILE A 30 -4.34 5.67 0.76
C ILE A 30 -5.71 6.29 1.08
N HIS A 31 -5.94 7.54 0.63
CA HIS A 31 -7.21 8.22 0.88
C HIS A 31 -8.39 7.48 0.21
N PRO A 32 -9.55 7.30 0.88
CA PRO A 32 -10.68 6.54 0.33
C PRO A 32 -11.19 7.02 -1.03
N GLU A 33 -11.14 8.33 -1.28
CA GLU A 33 -11.51 8.92 -2.57
C GLU A 33 -10.61 8.42 -3.72
N VAL A 34 -9.33 8.16 -3.46
CA VAL A 34 -8.39 7.61 -4.47
C VAL A 34 -8.78 6.17 -4.78
N ILE A 35 -9.09 5.37 -3.75
CA ILE A 35 -9.57 3.99 -3.91
C ILE A 35 -10.87 3.98 -4.73
N LYS A 36 -11.82 4.84 -4.38
CA LYS A 36 -13.09 4.95 -5.10
C LYS A 36 -12.91 5.37 -6.57
N ALA A 37 -12.00 6.31 -6.83
CA ALA A 37 -11.72 6.78 -8.17
C ALA A 37 -11.03 5.72 -9.04
N ILE A 38 -10.20 4.84 -8.47
CA ILE A 38 -9.48 3.82 -9.24
C ILE A 38 -10.31 2.55 -9.50
N GLN A 39 -11.33 2.27 -8.68
CA GLN A 39 -12.18 1.08 -8.79
C GLN A 39 -12.78 0.80 -10.19
N PRO A 40 -13.27 1.80 -10.96
CA PRO A 40 -13.75 1.56 -12.31
C PRO A 40 -12.66 1.06 -13.26
N TYR A 41 -11.44 1.58 -13.13
CA TYR A 41 -10.30 1.17 -13.96
C TYR A 41 -9.84 -0.24 -13.61
N LEU A 42 -9.83 -0.63 -12.34
CA LEU A 42 -9.47 -2.00 -11.93
C LEU A 42 -10.46 -3.07 -12.41
N LYS A 43 -11.68 -2.67 -12.79
CA LYS A 43 -12.71 -3.57 -13.34
C LYS A 43 -12.70 -3.60 -14.86
N ASP A 44 -11.94 -2.72 -15.48
CA ASP A 44 -11.81 -2.63 -16.92
C ASP A 44 -10.77 -3.64 -17.42
N SER A 45 -11.18 -4.53 -18.32
CA SER A 45 -10.29 -5.53 -18.92
C SER A 45 -9.22 -4.91 -19.83
N GLU A 46 -9.38 -3.64 -20.23
CA GLU A 46 -8.35 -2.89 -20.95
C GLU A 46 -7.27 -2.32 -20.02
N PHE A 47 -7.52 -2.28 -18.70
CA PHE A 47 -6.54 -1.87 -17.68
C PHE A 47 -5.77 -3.06 -17.11
N GLU A 48 -5.34 -3.96 -17.99
CA GLU A 48 -4.51 -5.12 -17.63
C GLU A 48 -3.09 -4.93 -18.17
N PRO A 49 -2.03 -5.19 -17.37
CA PRO A 49 -0.65 -4.95 -17.79
C PRO A 49 -0.28 -5.67 -19.09
N GLU A 50 -0.83 -6.86 -19.31
CA GLU A 50 -0.60 -7.64 -20.53
C GLU A 50 -1.24 -7.00 -21.77
N PHE A 51 -2.44 -6.46 -21.62
CA PHE A 51 -3.12 -5.73 -22.68
C PHE A 51 -2.41 -4.41 -22.98
N VAL A 52 -2.06 -3.64 -21.95
CA VAL A 52 -1.37 -2.35 -22.07
C VAL A 52 0.03 -2.52 -22.66
N ARG A 53 0.71 -3.64 -22.39
CA ARG A 53 2.04 -3.95 -22.96
C ARG A 53 2.03 -3.95 -24.48
N SER A 54 0.91 -4.36 -25.10
CA SER A 54 0.75 -4.31 -26.57
C SER A 54 0.81 -2.88 -27.14
N LYS A 55 0.57 -1.86 -26.31
CA LYS A 55 0.59 -0.44 -26.68
C LYS A 55 1.86 0.27 -26.19
N SER A 56 2.29 0.00 -24.96
CA SER A 56 3.47 0.61 -24.37
C SER A 56 4.00 -0.18 -23.17
N ALA A 57 5.29 -0.53 -23.21
CA ALA A 57 5.96 -1.22 -22.12
C ALA A 57 6.05 -0.37 -20.84
N ALA A 58 6.29 0.94 -20.98
CA ALA A 58 6.35 1.85 -19.83
C ALA A 58 4.96 2.02 -19.18
N ALA A 59 3.91 2.16 -19.99
CA ALA A 59 2.54 2.24 -19.48
C ALA A 59 2.10 0.93 -18.80
N ALA A 60 2.54 -0.23 -19.30
CA ALA A 60 2.30 -1.52 -18.67
C ALA A 60 2.96 -1.60 -17.27
N GLY A 61 4.17 -1.06 -17.13
CA GLY A 61 4.84 -0.97 -15.82
C GLY A 61 4.05 -0.14 -14.81
N LEU A 62 3.51 1.02 -15.25
CA LEU A 62 2.67 1.87 -14.39
C LEU A 62 1.33 1.22 -14.06
N CYS A 63 0.68 0.57 -15.02
CA CYS A 63 -0.54 -0.19 -14.80
C CYS A 63 -0.34 -1.28 -13.74
N ALA A 64 0.73 -2.09 -13.89
CA ALA A 64 1.08 -3.11 -12.92
C ALA A 64 1.39 -2.54 -11.54
N TRP A 65 2.10 -1.40 -11.48
CA TRP A 65 2.39 -0.71 -10.22
C TRP A 65 1.11 -0.28 -9.51
N VAL A 66 0.16 0.36 -10.19
CA VAL A 66 -1.11 0.80 -9.61
C VAL A 66 -1.88 -0.39 -9.04
N ILE A 67 -2.02 -1.47 -9.82
CA ILE A 67 -2.73 -2.68 -9.39
C ILE A 67 -2.09 -3.25 -8.12
N ASN A 68 -0.76 -3.33 -8.07
CA ASN A 68 -0.05 -3.88 -6.92
C ASN A 68 -0.19 -3.00 -5.67
N ILE A 69 -0.19 -1.67 -5.81
CA ILE A 69 -0.38 -0.74 -4.68
C ILE A 69 -1.76 -0.91 -4.06
N ILE A 70 -2.81 -1.01 -4.89
CA ILE A 70 -4.18 -1.19 -4.38
C ILE A 70 -4.35 -2.56 -3.71
N LYS A 71 -3.86 -3.63 -4.33
CA LYS A 71 -3.86 -4.98 -3.73
C LYS A 71 -3.09 -5.02 -2.40
N PHE A 72 -1.95 -4.36 -2.33
CA PHE A 72 -1.18 -4.24 -1.10
C PHE A 72 -2.00 -3.55 0.00
N TYR A 73 -2.63 -2.41 -0.32
CA TYR A 73 -3.43 -1.66 0.63
C TYR A 73 -4.63 -2.46 1.17
N GLU A 74 -5.35 -3.18 0.31
CA GLU A 74 -6.45 -4.07 0.72
C GLU A 74 -5.96 -5.13 1.72
N VAL A 75 -4.87 -5.83 1.39
CA VAL A 75 -4.28 -6.85 2.28
C VAL A 75 -3.74 -6.21 3.57
N PHE A 76 -3.15 -5.02 3.48
CA PHE A 76 -2.65 -4.29 4.64
C PHE A 76 -3.79 -3.98 5.62
N CYS A 77 -4.91 -3.43 5.14
CA CYS A 77 -6.09 -3.16 5.97
C CYS A 77 -6.62 -4.43 6.68
N ASP A 78 -6.56 -5.59 6.03
CA ASP A 78 -6.99 -6.86 6.63
C ASP A 78 -6.00 -7.45 7.63
N VAL A 79 -4.70 -7.19 7.43
CA VAL A 79 -3.60 -7.79 8.20
C VAL A 79 -3.21 -6.91 9.39
N GLU A 80 -3.31 -5.59 9.27
CA GLU A 80 -2.93 -4.61 10.29
C GLU A 80 -3.66 -4.87 11.64
N PRO A 81 -5.00 -5.05 11.68
CA PRO A 81 -5.71 -5.35 12.93
C PRO A 81 -5.25 -6.67 13.56
N LYS A 82 -4.96 -7.68 12.75
CA LYS A 82 -4.48 -9.00 13.21
C LYS A 82 -3.09 -8.88 13.83
N ARG A 83 -2.21 -8.07 13.22
CA ARG A 83 -0.87 -7.79 13.77
C ARG A 83 -0.96 -7.04 15.08
N LYS A 84 -1.82 -6.02 15.20
CA LYS A 84 -2.05 -5.30 16.46
C LYS A 84 -2.58 -6.21 17.55
N ALA A 85 -3.59 -7.02 17.25
CA ALA A 85 -4.16 -7.97 18.21
C ALA A 85 -3.13 -9.01 18.69
N LEU A 86 -2.31 -9.54 17.77
CA LEU A 86 -1.23 -10.47 18.11
C LEU A 86 -0.17 -9.81 19.00
N ALA A 87 0.25 -8.59 18.67
CA ALA A 87 1.23 -7.86 19.47
C ALA A 87 0.72 -7.57 20.88
N GLN A 88 -0.56 -7.19 21.01
CA GLN A 88 -1.20 -6.96 22.31
C GLN A 88 -1.26 -8.26 23.14
N ALA A 89 -1.75 -9.36 22.55
CA ALA A 89 -1.85 -10.64 23.24
C ALA A 89 -0.48 -11.16 23.72
N ASN A 90 0.57 -10.99 22.90
CA ASN A 90 1.93 -11.35 23.28
C ASN A 90 2.46 -10.48 24.44
N ALA A 91 2.15 -9.19 24.46
CA ALA A 91 2.55 -8.30 25.55
C ALA A 91 1.83 -8.65 26.87
N GLU A 92 0.53 -8.96 26.80
CA GLU A 92 -0.26 -9.41 27.95
C GLU A 92 0.26 -10.75 28.50
N LEU A 93 0.58 -11.69 27.62
CA LEU A 93 1.16 -12.98 27.99
C LEU A 93 2.51 -12.80 28.69
N ALA A 94 3.41 -11.99 28.11
CA ALA A 94 4.72 -11.70 28.71
C ALA A 94 4.58 -11.07 30.10
N ALA A 95 3.66 -10.11 30.27
CA ALA A 95 3.40 -9.49 31.56
C ALA A 95 2.84 -10.48 32.60
N ALA A 96 1.97 -11.40 32.18
CA ALA A 96 1.43 -12.45 33.07
C ALA A 96 2.50 -13.47 33.47
N GLN A 97 3.36 -13.87 32.52
CA GLN A 97 4.49 -14.76 32.77
C GLN A 97 5.51 -14.16 33.74
N GLU A 98 5.81 -12.86 33.61
CA GLU A 98 6.70 -12.15 34.52
C GLU A 98 6.13 -12.14 35.95
N LYS A 99 4.84 -11.78 36.11
CA LYS A 99 4.16 -11.80 37.42
C LYS A 99 4.20 -13.20 38.05
N LEU A 100 3.94 -14.24 37.27
CA LEU A 100 3.98 -15.62 37.75
C LEU A 100 5.39 -16.05 38.17
N SER A 101 6.42 -15.66 37.40
CA SER A 101 7.83 -15.93 37.70
C SER A 101 8.26 -15.30 39.03
N VAL A 102 7.87 -14.04 39.27
CA VAL A 102 8.13 -13.34 40.53
C VAL A 102 7.45 -14.04 41.71
N ILE A 103 6.19 -14.47 41.55
CA ILE A 103 5.46 -15.18 42.61
C ILE A 103 6.10 -16.54 42.89
N LYS A 104 6.45 -17.33 41.85
CA LYS A 104 7.10 -18.63 42.00
C LYS A 104 8.44 -18.52 42.72
N LYS A 105 9.27 -17.51 42.40
CA LYS A 105 10.55 -17.25 43.08
C LYS A 105 10.41 -16.81 44.55
N LYS A 106 9.25 -16.28 44.95
CA LYS A 106 8.98 -15.90 46.35
C LYS A 106 8.46 -17.06 47.20
N VAL A 107 7.96 -18.11 46.57
CA VAL A 107 7.37 -19.30 47.24
C VAL A 107 8.36 -20.47 47.28
N SER A 108 9.56 -20.30 46.70
CA SER A 108 10.71 -21.20 46.83
C SER A 108 11.76 -20.58 47.73
#